data_AF-B8L5Q0-F1
#
_entry.id   AF-B8L5Q0-F1
#
_cell.length_a   1.000
_cell.length_b   1.000
_cell.length_c   1.000
_cell.angle_alpha   90.00
_cell.angle_beta   90.00
_cell.angle_gamma   90.00
#
_symmetry.space_group_name_H-M   'P 1'
#
loop_
_entity.id
_entity.type
_entity.pdbx_description
1 polymer ?
#
loop_
_entity_poly.entity_id
_entity_poly.type
_entity_poly.pdbx_seq_one_letter_code
_entity_poly.pdbx_strand_id
1 'polypeptide(L)'
;MEDAELDVRMQAMEAERLSDELLRYRDFRNNLGVVSLSEDPLNLLMWSHYGDEHRGAAIELDWTHTDLRPGSTGGSTYSDLVKVDYREDKVCGRPDPDTIIKVLSTKSPHWSYEREWRLIRTLNLTRKVQGNVHVVDFDLSAIKSIHLGANFKAHLLPEIRRLCDEQDGGHIQFLKVAVSPHRFQLRASTLEAHGWALLHREHHFGDAAPEALACLPMEGDI
;
A
#
# COMPACT_ATOMS: atom_id res chain seq x y z
N MET A 1 40.99 35.32 -30.20
CA MET A 1 41.67 34.23 -29.45
C MET A 1 41.11 34.18 -28.04
N GLU A 2 41.01 35.34 -27.38
CA GLU A 2 40.41 35.51 -26.04
C GLU A 2 38.91 35.15 -25.98
N ASP A 3 38.10 35.58 -26.96
CA ASP A 3 36.65 35.25 -27.00
C ASP A 3 36.39 33.75 -27.19
N ALA A 4 37.19 33.08 -28.02
CA ALA A 4 37.07 31.64 -28.23
C ALA A 4 37.45 30.83 -26.97
N GLU A 5 38.42 31.33 -26.19
CA GLU A 5 38.79 30.71 -24.92
C GLU A 5 37.72 30.94 -23.84
N LEU A 6 37.07 32.12 -23.84
CA LEU A 6 35.93 32.41 -22.98
C LEU A 6 34.73 31.50 -23.30
N ASP A 7 34.39 31.32 -24.58
CA ASP A 7 33.31 30.44 -25.02
C ASP A 7 33.53 28.99 -24.59
N VAL A 8 34.76 28.47 -24.75
CA VAL A 8 35.12 27.11 -24.31
C VAL A 8 34.99 26.98 -22.79
N ARG A 9 35.41 27.99 -22.02
CA ARG A 9 35.26 27.99 -20.55
C ARG A 9 33.79 28.04 -20.13
N MET A 10 32.96 28.84 -20.79
CA MET A 10 31.51 28.89 -20.52
C MET A 10 30.83 27.55 -20.82
N GLN A 11 31.16 26.92 -21.96
CA GLN A 11 30.64 25.60 -22.31
C GLN A 11 31.04 24.53 -21.29
N ALA A 12 32.30 24.56 -20.81
CA ALA A 12 32.76 23.63 -19.78
C ALA A 12 32.02 23.82 -18.45
N MET A 13 31.82 25.07 -18.01
CA MET A 13 31.04 25.38 -16.80
C MET A 13 29.57 24.95 -16.91
N GLU A 14 28.95 25.13 -18.08
CA GLU A 14 27.58 24.69 -18.30
C GLU A 14 27.44 23.16 -18.29
N ALA A 15 28.40 22.45 -18.90
CA ALA A 15 28.46 20.99 -18.86
C ALA A 15 28.66 20.46 -17.43
N GLU A 16 29.54 21.08 -16.63
CA GLU A 16 29.75 20.74 -15.23
C GLU A 16 28.48 20.94 -14.40
N ARG A 17 27.79 22.09 -14.58
CA ARG A 17 26.51 22.36 -13.91
C ARG A 17 25.45 21.32 -14.27
N LEU A 18 25.32 20.96 -15.54
CA LEU A 18 24.36 19.92 -15.99
C LEU A 18 24.68 18.55 -15.39
N SER A 19 25.96 18.20 -15.30
CA SER A 19 26.39 16.95 -14.65
C SER A 19 26.00 16.93 -13.16
N ASP A 20 26.24 18.02 -12.44
CA ASP A 20 25.86 18.15 -11.04
C ASP A 20 24.35 18.06 -10.81
N GLU A 21 23.55 18.70 -11.68
CA GLU A 21 22.09 18.61 -11.64
C GLU A 21 21.61 17.17 -11.87
N LEU A 22 22.19 16.46 -12.84
CA LEU A 22 21.85 15.06 -13.12
C LEU A 22 22.23 14.12 -11.96
N LEU A 23 23.38 14.35 -11.32
CA LEU A 23 23.79 13.59 -10.14
C LEU A 23 22.82 13.81 -8.98
N ARG A 24 22.46 15.07 -8.68
CA ARG A 24 21.46 15.39 -7.64
C ARG A 24 20.11 14.76 -7.94
N TYR A 25 19.65 14.82 -9.19
CA TYR A 25 18.42 14.16 -9.61
C TYR A 25 18.46 12.65 -9.40
N ARG A 26 19.54 12.00 -9.84
CA ARG A 26 19.73 10.55 -9.68
C ARG A 26 19.71 10.16 -8.21
N ASP A 27 20.40 10.90 -7.36
CA ASP A 27 20.52 10.61 -5.95
C ASP A 27 19.18 10.86 -5.22
N PHE A 28 18.44 11.91 -5.58
CA PHE A 28 17.08 12.14 -5.09
C PHE A 28 16.14 11.00 -5.49
N ARG A 29 16.08 10.65 -6.79
CA ARG A 29 15.25 9.55 -7.31
C ARG A 29 15.55 8.23 -6.62
N ASN A 30 16.83 7.88 -6.46
CA ASN A 30 17.24 6.62 -5.86
C ASN A 30 16.95 6.56 -4.34
N ASN A 31 16.69 7.70 -3.71
CA ASN A 31 16.33 7.82 -2.31
C ASN A 31 14.81 7.94 -2.08
N LEU A 32 13.96 7.74 -3.09
CA LEU A 32 12.51 7.69 -2.92
C LEU A 32 12.00 6.24 -2.81
N GLY A 33 11.10 6.02 -1.87
CA GLY A 33 10.25 4.83 -1.76
C GLY A 33 8.79 5.16 -2.03
N VAL A 34 8.01 4.14 -2.40
CA VAL A 34 6.59 4.24 -2.69
C VAL A 34 5.84 3.17 -1.90
N VAL A 35 4.83 3.57 -1.14
CA VAL A 35 3.81 2.67 -0.59
C VAL A 35 2.52 2.88 -1.36
N SER A 36 2.06 1.83 -2.04
CA SER A 36 0.82 1.82 -2.81
C SER A 36 -0.36 1.37 -1.95
N LEU A 37 -1.42 2.18 -1.92
CA LEU A 37 -2.63 2.00 -1.14
C LEU A 37 -3.85 2.06 -2.07
N SER A 38 -4.97 1.46 -1.67
CA SER A 38 -6.22 1.47 -2.45
C SER A 38 -7.39 1.99 -1.62
N GLU A 39 -8.33 2.70 -2.25
CA GLU A 39 -9.61 3.09 -1.63
C GLU A 39 -10.60 1.93 -1.54
N ASP A 40 -10.40 0.83 -2.27
CA ASP A 40 -11.40 -0.23 -2.43
C ASP A 40 -10.88 -1.60 -1.96
N PRO A 41 -11.17 -1.99 -0.71
CA PRO A 41 -10.77 -3.29 -0.18
C PRO A 41 -11.55 -4.47 -0.81
N LEU A 42 -12.58 -4.20 -1.63
CA LEU A 42 -13.42 -5.21 -2.27
C LEU A 42 -13.19 -5.29 -3.78
N ASN A 43 -12.10 -4.72 -4.29
CA ASN A 43 -11.73 -4.84 -5.68
C ASN A 43 -11.27 -6.28 -6.01
N LEU A 44 -12.03 -6.97 -6.86
CA LEU A 44 -11.81 -8.36 -7.24
C LEU A 44 -10.42 -8.61 -7.86
N LEU A 45 -9.94 -7.68 -8.70
CA LEU A 45 -8.67 -7.80 -9.38
C LEU A 45 -7.50 -7.58 -8.41
N MET A 46 -7.63 -6.63 -7.48
CA MET A 46 -6.64 -6.40 -6.43
C MET A 46 -6.37 -7.65 -5.60
N TRP A 47 -7.43 -8.34 -5.18
CA TRP A 47 -7.31 -9.60 -4.44
C TRP A 47 -6.66 -10.72 -5.25
N SER A 48 -6.86 -10.73 -6.57
CA SER A 48 -6.26 -11.72 -7.46
C SER A 48 -4.76 -11.48 -7.66
N HIS A 49 -4.34 -10.22 -7.77
CA HIS A 49 -2.94 -9.84 -8.03
C HIS A 49 -2.08 -9.69 -6.78
N TYR A 50 -2.61 -9.05 -5.75
CA TYR A 50 -1.85 -8.64 -4.57
C TYR A 50 -2.27 -9.40 -3.30
N GLY A 51 -3.44 -10.04 -3.31
CA GLY A 51 -3.96 -10.82 -2.18
C GLY A 51 -3.59 -12.30 -2.23
N ASP A 52 -2.52 -12.69 -2.94
CA ASP A 52 -2.11 -14.08 -3.15
C ASP A 52 -3.29 -14.96 -3.62
N GLU A 53 -3.96 -14.55 -4.70
CA GLU A 53 -5.16 -15.22 -5.21
C GLU A 53 -6.25 -15.41 -4.12
N HIS A 54 -6.54 -14.32 -3.41
CA HIS A 54 -7.50 -14.27 -2.29
C HIS A 54 -7.09 -15.06 -1.04
N ARG A 55 -5.85 -15.55 -0.91
CA ARG A 55 -5.37 -16.25 0.30
C ARG A 55 -4.82 -15.32 1.38
N GLY A 56 -4.44 -14.11 1.02
CA GLY A 56 -3.83 -13.13 1.90
C GLY A 56 -4.83 -12.31 2.73
N ALA A 57 -4.36 -11.16 3.22
CA ALA A 57 -5.15 -10.19 3.97
C ALA A 57 -4.91 -8.77 3.43
N ALA A 58 -5.88 -7.87 3.65
CA ALA A 58 -5.76 -6.45 3.39
C ALA A 58 -5.95 -5.67 4.70
N ILE A 59 -5.08 -4.69 4.95
CA ILE A 59 -5.12 -3.84 6.14
C ILE A 59 -5.79 -2.52 5.75
N GLU A 60 -6.92 -2.22 6.38
CA GLU A 60 -7.61 -0.94 6.22
C GLU A 60 -7.03 0.07 7.19
N LEU A 61 -6.49 1.15 6.63
CA LEU A 61 -5.88 2.24 7.40
C LEU A 61 -6.84 3.44 7.48
N ASP A 62 -7.03 3.96 8.68
CA ASP A 62 -7.52 5.31 8.88
C ASP A 62 -6.34 6.28 8.79
N TRP A 63 -6.23 6.95 7.63
CA TRP A 63 -5.14 7.90 7.39
C TRP A 63 -5.11 9.06 8.39
N THR A 64 -6.25 9.42 8.99
CA THR A 64 -6.33 10.53 9.96
C THR A 64 -5.60 10.24 11.27
N HIS A 65 -5.38 8.95 11.57
CA HIS A 65 -4.64 8.46 12.72
C HIS A 65 -3.16 8.17 12.39
N THR A 66 -2.68 8.56 11.21
CA THR A 66 -1.27 8.40 10.85
C THR A 66 -0.48 9.68 11.15
N ASP A 67 0.66 9.55 11.81
CA ASP A 67 1.64 10.64 12.00
C ASP A 67 2.49 10.90 10.74
N LEU A 68 2.03 10.39 9.58
CA LEU A 68 2.69 10.52 8.29
C LEU A 68 2.40 11.90 7.69
N ARG A 69 2.98 12.93 8.32
CA ARG A 69 2.78 14.33 7.93
C ARG A 69 3.25 14.57 6.49
N PRO A 70 2.39 15.12 5.62
CA PRO A 70 2.78 15.64 4.33
C PRO A 70 3.75 16.81 4.51
N GLY A 71 4.79 16.88 3.69
CA GLY A 71 5.70 18.02 3.72
C GLY A 71 7.07 17.78 3.11
N SER A 72 7.46 18.70 2.23
CA SER A 72 8.85 18.97 1.90
C SER A 72 9.41 19.94 2.94
N THR A 73 9.99 19.45 4.04
CA THR A 73 10.84 20.32 4.87
C THR A 73 12.01 20.75 4.01
N GLY A 74 12.06 22.04 3.63
CA GLY A 74 13.04 22.63 2.73
C GLY A 74 14.44 22.03 2.91
N GLY A 75 14.77 21.08 2.04
CA GLY A 75 15.80 20.08 2.27
C GLY A 75 15.49 18.80 1.47
N SER A 76 16.47 17.88 1.40
CA SER A 76 16.49 16.66 0.57
C SER A 76 15.42 15.60 0.91
N THR A 77 14.38 15.94 1.66
CA THR A 77 13.36 15.03 2.19
C THR A 77 12.01 15.34 1.58
N TYR A 78 11.35 14.29 1.08
CA TYR A 78 10.02 14.31 0.50
C TYR A 78 9.15 13.30 1.23
N SER A 79 7.89 13.66 1.51
CA SER A 79 6.91 12.76 2.11
C SER A 79 5.53 13.30 1.84
N ASP A 80 4.83 12.76 0.85
CA ASP A 80 3.43 13.13 0.58
C ASP A 80 2.60 11.90 0.22
N LEU A 81 1.33 11.92 0.64
CA LEU A 81 0.29 11.04 0.14
C LEU A 81 -0.35 11.69 -1.08
N VAL A 82 -0.22 11.06 -2.24
CA VAL A 82 -0.75 11.58 -3.51
C VAL A 82 -1.72 10.59 -4.13
N LYS A 83 -2.83 11.09 -4.66
CA LYS A 83 -3.73 10.26 -5.48
C LYS A 83 -3.06 9.99 -6.82
N VAL A 84 -3.09 8.75 -7.28
CA VAL A 84 -2.50 8.41 -8.58
C VAL A 84 -3.32 9.07 -9.69
N ASP A 85 -2.61 9.73 -10.60
CA ASP A 85 -3.18 10.29 -11.81
C ASP A 85 -3.14 9.27 -12.95
N TYR A 86 -4.30 9.00 -13.53
CA TYR A 86 -4.46 8.00 -14.59
C TYR A 86 -4.61 8.69 -15.93
N ARG A 87 -3.64 8.51 -16.82
CA ARG A 87 -3.60 9.17 -18.14
C ARG A 87 -2.91 8.29 -19.18
N GLU A 88 -3.29 8.48 -20.45
CA GLU A 88 -2.72 7.73 -21.59
C GLU A 88 -1.24 8.09 -21.83
N ASP A 89 -0.93 9.38 -21.76
CA ASP A 89 0.43 9.88 -22.04
C ASP A 89 1.37 9.71 -20.85
N LYS A 90 2.58 9.24 -21.12
CA LYS A 90 3.65 9.21 -20.12
C LYS A 90 4.12 10.62 -19.77
N VAL A 91 4.48 10.82 -18.50
CA VAL A 91 5.14 12.06 -18.07
C VAL A 91 6.51 12.17 -18.74
N CYS A 92 6.73 13.24 -19.49
CA CYS A 92 8.02 13.65 -20.03
C CYS A 92 8.41 15.02 -19.48
N GLY A 93 9.69 15.24 -19.22
CA GLY A 93 10.16 16.48 -18.62
C GLY A 93 11.67 16.48 -18.38
N ARG A 94 12.17 17.56 -17.79
CA ARG A 94 13.56 17.65 -17.35
C ARG A 94 13.77 16.72 -16.14
N PRO A 95 15.00 16.24 -15.91
CA PRO A 95 15.32 15.42 -14.75
C PRO A 95 15.39 16.28 -13.49
N ASP A 96 14.23 16.69 -12.99
CA ASP A 96 14.05 17.48 -11.77
C ASP A 96 13.17 16.74 -10.74
N PRO A 97 13.17 17.18 -9.46
CA PRO A 97 12.38 16.56 -8.41
C PRO A 97 10.88 16.48 -8.73
N ASP A 98 10.29 17.52 -9.28
CA ASP A 98 8.85 17.55 -9.60
C ASP A 98 8.48 16.53 -10.68
N THR A 99 9.35 16.38 -11.67
CA THR A 99 9.15 15.42 -12.77
C THR A 99 9.19 13.99 -12.26
N ILE A 100 10.12 13.63 -11.37
CA ILE A 100 10.13 12.26 -10.81
C ILE A 100 8.91 11.98 -9.92
N ILE A 101 8.47 12.95 -9.11
CA ILE A 101 7.25 12.79 -8.32
C ILE A 101 6.04 12.57 -9.24
N LYS A 102 5.90 13.35 -10.32
CA LYS A 102 4.85 13.15 -11.33
C LYS A 102 4.94 11.78 -12.01
N VAL A 103 6.14 11.31 -12.35
CA VAL A 103 6.35 9.97 -12.91
C VAL A 103 5.90 8.91 -11.92
N LEU A 104 6.28 9.03 -10.64
CA LEU A 104 5.92 8.10 -9.58
C LEU A 104 4.45 8.20 -9.16
N SER A 105 3.73 9.26 -9.50
CA SER A 105 2.30 9.42 -9.22
C SER A 105 1.40 9.21 -10.44
N THR A 106 1.95 8.85 -11.60
CA THR A 106 1.19 8.61 -12.84
C THR A 106 1.13 7.12 -13.19
N LYS A 107 -0.04 6.65 -13.66
CA LYS A 107 -0.23 5.26 -14.12
C LYS A 107 -1.15 5.22 -15.36
N SER A 108 -1.13 4.12 -16.11
CA SER A 108 -2.02 3.94 -17.26
C SER A 108 -3.48 3.78 -16.80
N PRO A 109 -4.48 4.29 -17.57
CA PRO A 109 -5.89 4.19 -17.20
C PRO A 109 -6.41 2.75 -17.09
N HIS A 110 -5.73 1.79 -17.71
CA HIS A 110 -6.01 0.35 -17.57
C HIS A 110 -5.97 -0.13 -16.12
N TRP A 111 -5.23 0.56 -15.25
CA TRP A 111 -5.11 0.25 -13.82
C TRP A 111 -5.95 1.16 -12.92
N SER A 112 -6.82 2.00 -13.48
CA SER A 112 -7.65 2.96 -12.72
C SER A 112 -8.59 2.31 -11.72
N TYR A 113 -8.93 1.02 -11.92
CA TYR A 113 -9.71 0.23 -10.97
C TYR A 113 -9.03 0.07 -9.61
N GLU A 114 -7.70 0.20 -9.53
CA GLU A 114 -6.98 0.11 -8.25
C GLU A 114 -7.33 1.26 -7.31
N ARG A 115 -7.82 2.40 -7.84
CA ARG A 115 -8.15 3.61 -7.07
C ARG A 115 -7.00 3.99 -6.14
N GLU A 116 -5.79 3.91 -6.69
CA GLU A 116 -4.53 3.95 -5.97
C GLU A 116 -4.21 5.32 -5.38
N TRP A 117 -3.73 5.32 -4.14
CA TRP A 117 -2.98 6.40 -3.51
C TRP A 117 -1.56 5.93 -3.26
N ARG A 118 -0.58 6.84 -3.37
CA ARG A 118 0.82 6.56 -3.11
C ARG A 118 1.35 7.46 -2.01
N LEU A 119 1.87 6.87 -0.93
CA LEU A 119 2.79 7.59 -0.07
C LEU A 119 4.17 7.52 -0.73
N ILE A 120 4.61 8.64 -1.28
CA ILE A 120 5.96 8.78 -1.83
C ILE A 120 6.81 9.43 -0.74
N ARG A 121 7.89 8.76 -0.33
CA ARG A 121 8.67 9.16 0.85
C ARG A 121 10.16 8.92 0.67
N THR A 122 11.00 9.83 1.16
CA THR A 122 12.44 9.62 1.16
C THR A 122 12.82 8.49 2.12
N LEU A 123 13.74 7.61 1.70
CA LEU A 123 14.14 6.42 2.45
C LEU A 123 14.77 6.73 3.81
N ASN A 124 15.34 7.92 4.02
CA ASN A 124 15.85 8.33 5.34
C ASN A 124 14.74 8.61 6.36
N LEU A 125 13.48 8.75 5.93
CA LEU A 125 12.29 8.87 6.77
C LEU A 125 11.59 7.52 7.00
N THR A 126 12.26 6.42 6.66
CA THR A 126 11.75 5.05 6.80
C THR A 126 12.68 4.25 7.70
N ARG A 127 12.17 3.16 8.27
CA ARG A 127 13.01 2.23 9.04
C ARG A 127 13.55 1.15 8.10
N LYS A 128 14.86 0.98 8.10
CA LYS A 128 15.52 -0.09 7.35
C LYS A 128 15.52 -1.37 8.18
N VAL A 129 14.99 -2.47 7.63
CA VAL A 129 14.85 -3.74 8.37
C VAL A 129 15.95 -4.72 7.99
N GLN A 130 16.04 -5.10 6.71
CA GLN A 130 17.05 -6.05 6.22
C GLN A 130 17.38 -5.78 4.76
N GLY A 131 18.66 -5.86 4.37
CA GLY A 131 19.07 -5.68 2.98
C GLY A 131 18.64 -4.31 2.44
N ASN A 132 17.82 -4.28 1.39
CA ASN A 132 17.22 -3.07 0.82
C ASN A 132 15.72 -2.94 1.16
N VAL A 133 15.27 -3.58 2.24
CA VAL A 133 13.87 -3.50 2.70
C VAL A 133 13.71 -2.32 3.65
N HIS A 134 12.85 -1.39 3.24
CA HIS A 134 12.45 -0.22 4.00
C HIS A 134 10.97 -0.34 4.37
N VAL A 135 10.62 0.01 5.60
CA VAL A 135 9.25 0.00 6.09
C VAL A 135 8.85 1.38 6.61
N VAL A 136 7.57 1.69 6.45
CA VAL A 136 6.95 2.89 7.01
C VAL A 136 6.22 2.45 8.27
N ASP A 137 6.62 3.03 9.39
CA ASP A 137 5.96 2.80 10.67
C ASP A 137 4.73 3.73 10.77
N PHE A 138 3.65 3.20 11.32
CA PHE A 138 2.43 3.94 11.64
C PHE A 138 1.85 3.38 12.95
N ASP A 139 1.08 4.21 13.65
CA ASP A 139 0.46 3.82 14.92
C ASP A 139 -0.57 2.71 14.69
N LEU A 140 -0.67 1.75 15.62
CA LEU A 140 -1.62 0.65 15.52
C LEU A 140 -3.07 1.14 15.53
N SER A 141 -3.35 2.27 16.17
CA SER A 141 -4.64 2.98 16.13
C SER A 141 -5.05 3.39 14.71
N ALA A 142 -4.10 3.49 13.77
CA ALA A 142 -4.41 3.73 12.36
C ALA A 142 -4.98 2.49 11.67
N ILE A 143 -4.81 1.28 12.21
CA ILE A 143 -5.45 0.08 11.65
C ILE A 143 -6.91 0.04 12.12
N LYS A 144 -7.83 0.21 11.18
CA LYS A 144 -9.26 0.12 11.45
C LYS A 144 -9.77 -1.31 11.34
N SER A 145 -9.35 -2.03 10.31
CA SER A 145 -9.78 -3.41 10.07
C SER A 145 -8.76 -4.23 9.29
N ILE A 146 -8.84 -5.55 9.45
CA ILE A 146 -8.12 -6.53 8.64
C ILE A 146 -9.16 -7.36 7.87
N HIS A 147 -9.12 -7.26 6.55
CA HIS A 147 -9.94 -8.05 5.63
C HIS A 147 -9.20 -9.33 5.27
N LEU A 148 -9.78 -10.48 5.60
CA LEU A 148 -9.25 -11.81 5.28
C LEU A 148 -9.83 -12.26 3.93
N GLY A 149 -8.95 -12.61 2.99
CA GLY A 149 -9.34 -12.94 1.61
C GLY A 149 -10.32 -14.11 1.50
N ALA A 150 -10.98 -14.24 0.34
CA ALA A 150 -11.96 -15.29 0.08
C ALA A 150 -11.43 -16.71 0.32
N ASN A 151 -10.15 -16.95 0.02
CA ASN A 151 -9.46 -18.24 0.18
C ASN A 151 -8.52 -18.27 1.39
N PHE A 152 -8.63 -17.29 2.30
CA PHE A 152 -7.82 -17.21 3.51
C PHE A 152 -7.92 -18.49 4.34
N LYS A 153 -6.79 -18.97 4.87
CA LYS A 153 -6.73 -20.20 5.64
C LYS A 153 -7.08 -19.94 7.10
N ALA A 154 -8.25 -20.41 7.52
CA ALA A 154 -8.81 -20.17 8.85
C ALA A 154 -7.88 -20.51 10.04
N HIS A 155 -7.00 -21.51 9.90
CA HIS A 155 -6.06 -21.89 10.95
C HIS A 155 -5.00 -20.81 11.28
N LEU A 156 -4.80 -19.83 10.39
CA LEU A 156 -3.89 -18.70 10.62
C LEU A 156 -4.54 -17.59 11.46
N LEU A 157 -5.87 -17.58 11.60
CA LEU A 157 -6.59 -16.52 12.30
C LEU A 157 -6.19 -16.38 13.78
N PRO A 158 -6.00 -17.45 14.57
CA PRO A 158 -5.55 -17.31 15.96
C PRO A 158 -4.19 -16.64 16.08
N GLU A 159 -3.27 -16.91 15.15
CA GLU A 159 -1.95 -16.29 15.14
C GLU A 159 -2.03 -14.78 14.84
N ILE A 160 -2.84 -14.37 13.86
CA ILE A 160 -3.03 -12.96 13.54
C ILE A 160 -3.69 -12.21 14.70
N ARG A 161 -4.72 -12.80 15.32
CA ARG A 161 -5.38 -12.21 16.51
C ARG A 161 -4.38 -12.01 17.64
N ARG A 162 -3.60 -13.04 17.97
CA ARG A 162 -2.56 -12.96 19.00
C ARG A 162 -1.57 -11.82 18.70
N LEU A 163 -1.11 -11.68 17.46
CA LEU A 163 -0.19 -10.60 17.09
C LEU A 163 -0.80 -9.20 17.27
N CYS A 164 -2.10 -9.04 17.01
CA CYS A 164 -2.81 -7.79 17.26
C CYS A 164 -2.96 -7.55 18.77
N ASP A 165 -3.37 -8.56 19.53
CA ASP A 165 -3.61 -8.47 20.97
C ASP A 165 -2.33 -8.16 21.75
N GLU A 166 -1.19 -8.77 21.37
CA GLU A 166 0.14 -8.51 21.94
C GLU A 166 0.61 -7.05 21.74
N GLN A 167 -0.04 -6.31 20.84
CA GLN A 167 0.27 -4.91 20.51
C GLN A 167 -0.83 -3.94 20.96
N ASP A 168 -1.76 -4.38 21.82
CA ASP A 168 -2.93 -3.60 22.26
C ASP A 168 -3.91 -3.24 21.11
N GLY A 169 -3.99 -4.09 20.08
CA GLY A 169 -4.81 -3.90 18.87
C GLY A 169 -6.27 -4.32 18.98
N GLY A 170 -6.87 -4.32 20.18
CA GLY A 170 -8.23 -4.83 20.39
C GLY A 170 -9.34 -4.05 19.66
N HIS A 171 -9.05 -2.85 19.16
CA HIS A 171 -9.97 -2.05 18.33
C HIS A 171 -10.05 -2.54 16.87
N ILE A 172 -9.11 -3.36 16.42
CA ILE A 172 -9.00 -3.80 15.02
C ILE A 172 -10.13 -4.78 14.71
N GLN A 173 -10.97 -4.43 13.74
CA GLN A 173 -12.04 -5.30 13.30
C GLN A 173 -11.54 -6.35 12.31
N PHE A 174 -11.92 -7.60 12.49
CA PHE A 174 -11.66 -8.65 11.50
C PHE A 174 -12.88 -8.86 10.61
N LEU A 175 -12.66 -8.79 9.30
CA LEU A 175 -13.68 -8.96 8.28
C LEU A 175 -13.31 -10.13 7.39
N LYS A 176 -14.30 -10.94 7.00
CA LYS A 176 -14.12 -11.98 5.99
C LYS A 176 -14.62 -11.50 4.66
N VAL A 177 -13.76 -11.56 3.65
CA VAL A 177 -14.11 -11.35 2.26
C VAL A 177 -14.66 -12.65 1.68
N ALA A 178 -15.71 -12.55 0.87
CA ALA A 178 -16.30 -13.65 0.13
C ALA A 178 -16.74 -13.20 -1.26
N VAL A 179 -16.68 -14.12 -2.23
CA VAL A 179 -17.26 -13.90 -3.55
C VAL A 179 -18.78 -13.96 -3.43
N SER A 180 -19.47 -13.00 -4.05
CA SER A 180 -20.93 -13.02 -4.10
C SER A 180 -21.41 -14.20 -4.96
N PRO A 181 -22.38 -15.01 -4.50
CA PRO A 181 -22.81 -16.22 -5.21
C PRO A 181 -23.50 -15.94 -6.55
N HIS A 182 -24.00 -14.72 -6.76
CA HIS A 182 -24.80 -14.35 -7.93
C HIS A 182 -24.25 -13.14 -8.70
N ARG A 183 -23.07 -12.63 -8.33
CA ARG A 183 -22.45 -11.45 -8.95
C ARG A 183 -20.93 -11.56 -8.92
N PHE A 184 -20.26 -11.03 -9.94
CA PHE A 184 -18.81 -10.87 -9.97
C PHE A 184 -18.34 -9.69 -9.10
N GLN A 185 -18.58 -9.81 -7.80
CA GLN A 185 -18.22 -8.81 -6.80
C GLN A 185 -17.84 -9.49 -5.50
N LEU A 186 -16.99 -8.84 -4.73
CA LEU A 186 -16.68 -9.25 -3.37
C LEU A 186 -17.64 -8.60 -2.38
N ARG A 187 -17.83 -9.24 -1.24
CA ARG A 187 -18.51 -8.70 -0.06
C ARG A 187 -17.65 -8.98 1.16
N ALA A 188 -17.68 -8.06 2.12
CA ALA A 188 -17.13 -8.28 3.45
C ALA A 188 -18.26 -8.45 4.47
N SER A 189 -18.03 -9.28 5.46
CA SER A 189 -18.87 -9.41 6.66
C SER A 189 -17.98 -9.58 7.89
N THR A 190 -18.52 -9.33 9.08
CA THR A 190 -17.83 -9.70 10.31
C THR A 190 -17.55 -11.21 10.32
N LEU A 191 -16.52 -11.63 11.07
CA LEU A 191 -16.22 -13.06 11.21
C LEU A 191 -17.43 -13.82 11.74
N GLU A 192 -18.10 -13.30 12.78
CA GLU A 192 -19.29 -13.92 13.35
C GLU A 192 -20.41 -14.12 12.31
N ALA A 193 -20.74 -13.07 11.54
CA ALA A 193 -21.78 -13.16 10.51
C ALA A 193 -21.40 -14.16 9.41
N HIS A 194 -20.12 -14.24 9.05
CA HIS A 194 -19.62 -15.24 8.09
C HIS A 194 -19.71 -16.66 8.63
N GLY A 195 -19.27 -16.89 9.87
CA GLY A 195 -19.34 -18.19 10.53
C GLY A 195 -20.78 -18.70 10.64
N TRP A 196 -21.71 -17.84 11.05
CA TRP A 196 -23.12 -18.19 11.09
C TRP A 196 -23.70 -18.49 9.71
N ALA A 197 -23.30 -17.73 8.68
CA ALA A 197 -23.72 -17.98 7.31
C ALA A 197 -23.23 -19.34 6.81
N LEU A 198 -21.99 -19.75 7.15
CA LEU A 198 -21.47 -21.08 6.80
C LEU A 198 -22.26 -22.21 7.49
N LEU A 199 -22.64 -22.04 8.76
CA LEU A 199 -23.43 -23.05 9.49
C LEU A 199 -24.87 -23.18 8.98
N HIS A 200 -25.45 -22.10 8.43
CA HIS A 200 -26.87 -22.03 8.09
C HIS A 200 -27.17 -22.02 6.58
N ARG A 201 -26.16 -21.96 5.70
CA ARG A 201 -26.34 -21.95 4.23
C ARG A 201 -25.55 -23.07 3.53
N GLU A 202 -26.28 -24.12 3.13
CA GLU A 202 -26.07 -24.96 1.93
C GLU A 202 -24.63 -25.35 1.51
N HIS A 203 -23.81 -25.94 2.39
CA HIS A 203 -22.71 -26.82 1.96
C HIS A 203 -22.55 -27.97 2.97
N HIS A 204 -22.11 -29.14 2.49
CA HIS A 204 -21.85 -30.31 3.33
C HIS A 204 -21.01 -29.88 4.55
N PHE A 205 -21.57 -30.05 5.74
CA PHE A 205 -21.00 -29.68 7.05
C PHE A 205 -19.51 -30.07 7.24
N GLY A 206 -18.96 -30.98 6.44
CA GLY A 206 -17.58 -31.44 6.54
C GLY A 206 -16.52 -30.40 6.17
N ASP A 207 -16.64 -29.73 5.02
CA ASP A 207 -15.51 -28.95 4.47
C ASP A 207 -15.46 -27.50 5.02
N ALA A 208 -16.60 -26.95 5.40
CA ALA A 208 -16.71 -25.57 5.90
C ALA A 208 -16.68 -25.45 7.44
N ALA A 209 -16.84 -26.56 8.18
CA ALA A 209 -16.86 -26.54 9.64
C ALA A 209 -15.59 -25.96 10.28
N PRO A 210 -14.36 -26.28 9.83
CA PRO A 210 -13.15 -25.69 10.42
C PRO A 210 -13.11 -24.16 10.30
N GLU A 211 -13.58 -23.62 9.16
CA GLU A 211 -13.65 -22.17 8.95
C GLU A 211 -14.76 -21.53 9.79
N ALA A 212 -15.93 -22.15 9.84
CA ALA A 212 -17.04 -21.68 10.67
C ALA A 212 -16.65 -21.60 12.15
N LEU A 213 -15.98 -22.64 12.68
CA LEU A 213 -15.50 -22.68 14.07
C LEU A 213 -14.42 -21.64 14.36
N ALA A 214 -13.53 -21.35 13.41
CA ALA A 214 -12.53 -20.31 13.59
C ALA A 214 -13.13 -18.89 13.59
N CYS A 215 -14.25 -18.70 12.90
CA CYS A 215 -14.92 -17.41 12.78
C CYS A 215 -15.87 -17.10 13.94
N LEU A 216 -16.40 -18.12 14.62
CA LEU A 216 -17.34 -17.96 15.72
C LEU A 216 -16.62 -17.90 17.07
N PRO A 217 -17.08 -17.08 18.02
CA PRO A 217 -16.62 -17.16 19.39
C PRO A 217 -17.05 -18.52 19.97
N MET A 218 -16.11 -19.32 20.47
CA MET A 218 -16.44 -20.55 21.19
C MET A 218 -16.85 -20.18 22.62
N GLU A 219 -17.90 -20.81 23.16
CA GLU A 219 -18.32 -20.59 24.55
C GLU A 219 -17.15 -20.87 25.50
N GLY A 220 -16.63 -19.81 26.15
CA GLY A 220 -15.46 -19.86 27.03
C GLY A 220 -14.54 -18.62 26.95
N ASP A 221 -14.65 -17.82 25.88
CA ASP A 221 -13.80 -16.63 25.63
C ASP A 221 -14.45 -15.29 26.05
N ILE A 222 -15.32 -15.28 27.08
CA ILE A 222 -15.89 -14.07 27.71
C ILE A 222 -15.58 -14.06 29.20
#